data_AF-A0A938Z417-F1
#
_entry.id   AF-A0A938Z417-F1
#
_cell.length_a   1.000
_cell.length_b   1.000
_cell.length_c   1.000
_cell.angle_alpha   90.00
_cell.angle_beta   90.00
_cell.angle_gamma   90.00
#
_symmetry.space_group_name_H-M   'P 1'
#
loop_
_entity.id
_entity.type
_entity.pdbx_description
1 polymer ?
#
loop_
_entity_poly.entity_id
_entity_poly.type
_entity_poly.pdbx_seq_one_letter_code
_entity_poly.pdbx_strand_id
1 'polypeptide(L)'
;MALKQAAERAALNKLIDYLDEDPVKHVDRIMDLINKLVPDTVFPTQREAFTNVIKSRGNWYDLIMRIFKLNPEMRTRLLKTLIVDGNILAWPEQEQNRDTYQCNIPWAILLDPTSACNLHCTGCWAAEYGHRQNLSFEDIDSIVTQGKALGTHMYIYTGGEPLVRKADLIRICEKHPDCVFLCFTNATLIDEQFCQDMIRVANFVPAISAEGNEHTTDARRGEGTYKKIERAMKLLREHDLPFGISCCWTKANADAVATEENIDWMIKEGALFCWYFHFMPVGRGATAELIPTPEQRERMYHFVREMREKKPLFTLDFQNDGEYVGGCIAGGRRYLHINAAGDVEPCVFIHYSNANIHDMSLLDALRSPLFMKYYENMPFNDNYLKPCPMLENPDVLPRLVAESGAHSTDLVEQETPEQLREKTKAAAEAWSPVADRLWTDKNDPLYTKRRDDRTQGMAESDMHKFAAQGRLLKQ
;
A
#
# COMPACT_ATOMS: atom_id res chain seq x y z
N MET A 1 -7.47 -15.68 27.11
CA MET A 1 -7.38 -14.79 25.93
C MET A 1 -8.17 -15.32 24.75
N ALA A 2 -7.95 -16.55 24.28
CA ALA A 2 -8.62 -17.10 23.08
C ALA A 2 -10.17 -17.01 23.09
N LEU A 3 -10.84 -17.35 24.20
CA LEU A 3 -12.31 -17.29 24.29
C LEU A 3 -12.85 -15.85 24.17
N LYS A 4 -12.10 -14.87 24.70
CA LYS A 4 -12.46 -13.44 24.64
C LYS A 4 -12.34 -12.92 23.20
N GLN A 5 -11.22 -13.20 22.54
CA GLN A 5 -10.99 -12.78 21.15
C GLN A 5 -12.00 -13.43 20.17
N ALA A 6 -12.34 -14.70 20.39
CA ALA A 6 -13.38 -15.37 19.60
C ALA A 6 -14.77 -14.71 19.78
N ALA A 7 -15.12 -14.29 21.01
CA ALA A 7 -16.37 -13.57 21.28
C ALA A 7 -16.37 -12.16 20.66
N GLU A 8 -15.26 -11.42 20.73
CA GLU A 8 -15.09 -10.11 20.10
C GLU A 8 -15.22 -10.22 18.57
N ARG A 9 -14.52 -11.17 17.95
CA ARG A 9 -14.66 -11.47 16.52
C ARG A 9 -16.10 -11.77 16.14
N ALA A 10 -16.78 -12.65 16.88
CA ALA A 10 -18.17 -12.99 16.60
C ALA A 10 -19.11 -11.77 16.72
N ALA A 11 -18.89 -10.90 17.71
CA ALA A 11 -19.69 -9.69 17.90
C ALA A 11 -19.46 -8.68 16.76
N LEU A 12 -18.21 -8.45 16.35
CA LEU A 12 -17.87 -7.57 15.25
C LEU A 12 -18.37 -8.11 13.91
N ASN A 13 -18.26 -9.42 13.67
CA ASN A 13 -18.82 -10.04 12.47
C ASN A 13 -20.34 -9.88 12.39
N LYS A 14 -21.06 -9.97 13.53
CA LYS A 14 -22.49 -9.67 13.57
C LYS A 14 -22.82 -8.21 13.27
N LEU A 15 -21.93 -7.26 13.59
CA LEU A 15 -22.12 -5.87 13.19
C LEU A 15 -21.98 -5.69 11.67
N ILE A 16 -21.05 -6.42 11.04
CA ILE A 16 -20.95 -6.46 9.58
C ILE A 16 -22.22 -7.08 8.98
N ASP A 17 -22.68 -8.22 9.50
CA ASP A 17 -23.93 -8.86 9.03
C ASP A 17 -25.14 -7.94 9.19
N TYR A 18 -25.25 -7.26 10.34
CA TYR A 18 -26.29 -6.26 10.59
C TYR A 18 -26.25 -5.15 9.54
N LEU A 19 -25.07 -4.59 9.26
CA LEU A 19 -24.94 -3.55 8.24
C LEU A 19 -25.27 -4.09 6.84
N ASP A 20 -24.93 -5.34 6.56
CA ASP A 20 -25.13 -5.99 5.25
C ASP A 20 -26.60 -6.25 4.91
N GLU A 21 -27.45 -6.51 5.92
CA GLU A 21 -28.89 -6.74 5.76
C GLU A 21 -29.62 -5.52 5.16
N ASP A 22 -29.28 -4.31 5.62
CA ASP A 22 -29.87 -3.06 5.14
C ASP A 22 -28.89 -1.89 5.39
N PRO A 23 -27.91 -1.67 4.51
CA PRO A 23 -26.83 -0.71 4.74
C PRO A 23 -27.35 0.71 4.89
N VAL A 24 -28.39 1.10 4.14
CA VAL A 24 -28.97 2.45 4.22
C VAL A 24 -29.62 2.70 5.57
N LYS A 25 -30.37 1.71 6.10
CA LYS A 25 -31.07 1.84 7.37
C LYS A 25 -30.16 1.69 8.58
N HIS A 26 -29.13 0.86 8.48
CA HIS A 26 -28.31 0.45 9.62
C HIS A 26 -27.02 1.27 9.80
N VAL A 27 -26.54 1.94 8.73
CA VAL A 27 -25.30 2.74 8.78
C VAL A 27 -25.32 3.85 9.83
N ASP A 28 -26.47 4.45 10.14
CA ASP A 28 -26.54 5.54 11.13
C ASP A 28 -26.27 5.08 12.56
N ARG A 29 -26.40 3.79 12.85
CA ARG A 29 -26.17 3.21 14.18
C ARG A 29 -24.86 2.46 14.28
N ILE A 30 -24.19 2.19 13.17
CA ILE A 30 -23.07 1.25 13.16
C ILE A 30 -21.89 1.74 13.99
N MET A 31 -21.57 3.04 13.92
CA MET A 31 -20.44 3.59 14.67
C MET A 31 -20.71 3.60 16.17
N ASP A 32 -21.93 3.84 16.61
CA ASP A 32 -22.31 3.75 18.02
C ASP A 32 -22.17 2.32 18.56
N LEU A 33 -22.48 1.32 17.73
CA LEU A 33 -22.32 -0.09 18.09
C LEU A 33 -20.84 -0.49 18.13
N ILE A 34 -20.06 -0.11 17.11
CA ILE A 34 -18.60 -0.31 17.09
C ILE A 34 -17.97 0.33 18.32
N ASN A 35 -18.36 1.55 18.66
CA ASN A 35 -17.78 2.29 19.79
C ASN A 35 -18.05 1.66 21.15
N LYS A 36 -19.10 0.86 21.29
CA LYS A 36 -19.38 0.10 22.52
C LYS A 36 -18.54 -1.17 22.64
N LEU A 37 -18.07 -1.71 21.52
CA LEU A 37 -17.35 -3.00 21.47
C LEU A 37 -15.83 -2.82 21.35
N VAL A 38 -15.37 -1.75 20.70
CA VAL A 38 -13.96 -1.54 20.36
C VAL A 38 -13.36 -0.50 21.31
N PRO A 39 -12.22 -0.79 21.98
CA PRO A 39 -11.55 0.16 22.86
C PRO A 39 -11.28 1.50 22.18
N ASP A 40 -11.37 2.61 22.92
CA ASP A 40 -11.21 3.97 22.38
C ASP A 40 -9.82 4.22 21.77
N THR A 41 -8.80 3.47 22.20
CA THR A 41 -7.43 3.55 21.66
C THR A 41 -7.30 2.96 20.25
N VAL A 42 -8.25 2.12 19.81
CA VAL A 42 -8.19 1.48 18.49
C VAL A 42 -8.84 2.40 17.45
N PHE A 43 -7.99 2.99 16.61
CA PHE A 43 -8.32 3.85 15.47
C PHE A 43 -9.28 5.02 15.78
N PRO A 44 -9.02 5.84 16.82
CA PRO A 44 -9.93 6.93 17.22
C PRO A 44 -10.19 7.92 16.08
N THR A 45 -9.13 8.39 15.41
CA THR A 45 -9.23 9.35 14.30
C THR A 45 -10.01 8.80 13.12
N GLN A 46 -9.77 7.53 12.75
CA GLN A 46 -10.48 6.91 11.63
C GLN A 46 -11.95 6.67 11.98
N ARG A 47 -12.28 6.25 13.22
CA ARG A 47 -13.67 6.06 13.66
C ARG A 47 -14.44 7.38 13.69
N GLU A 48 -13.81 8.48 14.09
CA GLU A 48 -14.39 9.81 13.98
C GLU A 48 -14.62 10.19 12.50
N ALA A 49 -13.63 9.96 11.64
CA ALA A 49 -13.77 10.21 10.20
C ALA A 49 -14.94 9.42 9.59
N PHE A 50 -15.08 8.12 9.89
CA PHE A 50 -16.23 7.31 9.45
C PHE A 50 -17.56 7.85 9.98
N THR A 51 -17.61 8.29 11.24
CA THR A 51 -18.81 8.93 11.80
C THR A 51 -19.21 10.18 11.02
N ASN A 52 -18.24 11.02 10.67
CA ASN A 52 -18.46 12.25 9.91
C ASN A 52 -18.87 11.96 8.45
N VAL A 53 -18.24 10.98 7.81
CA VAL A 53 -18.62 10.50 6.47
C VAL A 53 -20.06 10.02 6.43
N ILE A 54 -20.47 9.23 7.42
CA ILE A 54 -21.84 8.72 7.52
C ILE A 54 -22.81 9.90 7.66
N LYS A 55 -22.54 10.85 8.57
CA LYS A 55 -23.42 12.01 8.80
C LYS A 55 -23.51 12.95 7.60
N SER A 56 -22.41 13.19 6.88
CA SER A 56 -22.38 14.17 5.79
C SER A 56 -23.10 13.70 4.54
N ARG A 57 -23.26 12.38 4.35
CA ARG A 57 -23.87 11.78 3.16
C ARG A 57 -23.23 12.29 1.84
N GLY A 58 -21.92 12.59 1.88
CA GLY A 58 -21.15 13.05 0.74
C GLY A 58 -20.56 11.93 -0.13
N ASN A 59 -19.57 12.26 -0.96
CA ASN A 59 -18.89 11.33 -1.87
C ASN A 59 -18.32 10.08 -1.18
N TRP A 60 -17.80 10.21 0.04
CA TRP A 60 -17.30 9.06 0.82
C TRP A 60 -18.42 8.12 1.27
N TYR A 61 -19.61 8.66 1.57
CA TYR A 61 -20.78 7.83 1.86
C TYR A 61 -21.23 7.08 0.61
N ASP A 62 -21.22 7.74 -0.55
CA ASP A 62 -21.53 7.09 -1.83
C ASP A 62 -20.54 5.96 -2.13
N LEU A 63 -19.25 6.13 -1.83
CA LEU A 63 -18.26 5.06 -1.95
C LEU A 63 -18.60 3.87 -1.02
N ILE A 64 -18.97 4.12 0.25
CA ILE A 64 -19.41 3.05 1.16
C ILE A 64 -20.63 2.32 0.56
N MET A 65 -21.61 3.06 0.04
CA MET A 65 -22.80 2.45 -0.58
C MET A 65 -22.46 1.66 -1.85
N ARG A 66 -21.45 2.07 -2.63
CA ARG A 66 -20.95 1.29 -3.78
C ARG A 66 -20.34 -0.04 -3.33
N ILE A 67 -19.62 -0.07 -2.21
CA ILE A 67 -19.09 -1.31 -1.63
C ILE A 67 -20.25 -2.26 -1.26
N PHE A 68 -21.35 -1.73 -0.71
CA PHE A 68 -22.56 -2.51 -0.40
C PHE A 68 -23.41 -2.94 -1.61
N LYS A 69 -23.01 -2.59 -2.83
CA LYS A 69 -23.61 -3.10 -4.07
C LYS A 69 -22.83 -4.26 -4.69
N LEU A 70 -21.63 -4.54 -4.19
CA LEU A 70 -20.82 -5.66 -4.65
C LEU A 70 -21.50 -7.00 -4.37
N ASN A 71 -21.04 -8.05 -5.05
CA ASN A 71 -21.47 -9.44 -4.84
C ASN A 71 -21.49 -9.77 -3.33
N PRO A 72 -22.64 -10.20 -2.76
CA PRO A 72 -22.78 -10.37 -1.32
C PRO A 72 -21.87 -11.48 -0.75
N GLU A 73 -21.63 -12.57 -1.50
CA GLU A 73 -20.76 -13.65 -1.04
C GLU A 73 -19.31 -13.17 -0.87
N MET A 74 -18.83 -12.39 -1.85
CA MET A 74 -17.52 -11.75 -1.82
C MET A 74 -17.45 -10.67 -0.73
N ARG A 75 -18.38 -9.70 -0.78
CA ARG A 75 -18.37 -8.48 0.02
C ARG A 75 -18.34 -8.77 1.51
N THR A 76 -19.27 -9.59 2.00
CA THR A 76 -19.48 -9.78 3.44
C THR A 76 -18.27 -10.44 4.07
N ARG A 77 -17.68 -11.42 3.39
CA ARG A 77 -16.46 -12.09 3.84
C ARG A 77 -15.24 -11.17 3.73
N LEU A 78 -15.09 -10.42 2.64
CA LEU A 78 -14.01 -9.45 2.49
C LEU A 78 -14.06 -8.38 3.59
N LEU A 79 -15.24 -7.82 3.90
CA LEU A 79 -15.40 -6.80 4.94
C LEU A 79 -15.07 -7.34 6.33
N LYS A 80 -15.52 -8.56 6.67
CA LYS A 80 -15.15 -9.23 7.92
C LYS A 80 -13.63 -9.40 8.01
N THR A 81 -13.02 -9.91 6.95
CA THR A 81 -11.57 -10.18 6.93
C THR A 81 -10.77 -8.88 7.01
N LEU A 82 -11.12 -7.86 6.22
CA LEU A 82 -10.39 -6.59 6.19
C LEU A 82 -10.60 -5.78 7.46
N ILE A 83 -11.85 -5.55 7.88
CA ILE A 83 -12.17 -4.62 8.97
C ILE A 83 -11.94 -5.29 10.33
N VAL A 84 -12.40 -6.52 10.51
CA VAL A 84 -12.37 -7.22 11.80
C VAL A 84 -11.02 -7.87 12.02
N ASP A 85 -10.65 -8.82 11.17
CA ASP A 85 -9.43 -9.61 11.38
C ASP A 85 -8.18 -8.78 11.10
N GLY A 86 -8.10 -8.12 9.94
CA GLY A 86 -6.89 -7.41 9.52
C GLY A 86 -6.69 -6.01 10.08
N ASN A 87 -7.65 -5.48 10.84
CA ASN A 87 -7.54 -4.15 11.45
C ASN A 87 -7.94 -4.14 12.92
N ILE A 88 -9.24 -4.22 13.25
CA ILE A 88 -9.71 -3.99 14.63
C ILE A 88 -9.08 -4.97 15.63
N LEU A 89 -8.98 -6.25 15.27
CA LEU A 89 -8.42 -7.28 16.15
C LEU A 89 -6.89 -7.39 16.04
N ALA A 90 -6.33 -7.22 14.83
CA ALA A 90 -4.90 -7.32 14.61
C ALA A 90 -4.09 -6.15 15.16
N TRP A 91 -4.64 -4.92 15.15
CA TRP A 91 -3.87 -3.73 15.50
C TRP A 91 -3.31 -3.74 16.93
N PRO A 92 -4.10 -4.09 17.98
CA PRO A 92 -3.56 -4.20 19.34
C PRO A 92 -2.44 -5.24 19.46
N GLU A 93 -2.57 -6.37 18.75
CA GLU A 93 -1.54 -7.41 18.72
C GLU A 93 -0.25 -6.91 18.05
N GLN A 94 -0.36 -6.19 16.94
CA GLN A 94 0.80 -5.58 16.29
C GLN A 94 1.48 -4.53 17.18
N GLU A 95 0.74 -3.64 17.84
CA GLU A 95 1.30 -2.65 18.77
C GLU A 95 2.04 -3.36 19.92
N GLN A 96 1.43 -4.38 20.51
CA GLN A 96 2.06 -5.19 21.54
C GLN A 96 3.33 -5.88 21.03
N ASN A 97 3.32 -6.42 19.82
CA ASN A 97 4.49 -7.09 19.23
C ASN A 97 5.61 -6.09 18.91
N ARG A 98 5.31 -4.86 18.48
CA ARG A 98 6.31 -3.79 18.27
C ARG A 98 7.02 -3.46 19.58
N ASP A 99 6.27 -3.35 20.68
CA ASP A 99 6.83 -3.11 22.02
C ASP A 99 7.56 -4.34 22.57
N THR A 100 7.06 -5.55 22.34
CA THR A 100 7.67 -6.79 22.86
C THR A 100 9.00 -7.10 22.19
N TYR A 101 9.03 -6.97 20.86
CA TYR A 101 10.19 -7.35 20.06
C TYR A 101 11.15 -6.19 19.77
N GLN A 102 10.76 -4.96 20.14
CA GLN A 102 11.57 -3.75 19.95
C GLN A 102 12.03 -3.58 18.50
N CYS A 103 11.15 -3.92 17.56
CA CYS A 103 11.35 -3.77 16.13
C CYS A 103 10.03 -3.35 15.46
N ASN A 104 10.09 -2.94 14.20
CA ASN A 104 8.88 -2.70 13.44
C ASN A 104 8.11 -4.01 13.19
N ILE A 105 6.78 -3.94 13.16
CA ILE A 105 5.88 -5.02 12.73
C ILE A 105 4.93 -4.43 11.67
N PRO A 106 4.90 -4.97 10.44
CA PRO A 106 4.15 -4.35 9.35
C PRO A 106 2.65 -4.63 9.42
N TRP A 107 1.86 -3.68 8.92
CA TRP A 107 0.44 -3.89 8.64
C TRP A 107 0.22 -4.76 7.41
N ALA A 108 1.06 -4.59 6.39
CA ALA A 108 1.02 -5.38 5.16
C ALA A 108 2.40 -5.94 4.77
N ILE A 109 2.42 -7.11 4.13
CA ILE A 109 3.62 -7.65 3.50
C ILE A 109 3.41 -7.62 1.98
N LEU A 110 4.26 -6.91 1.27
CA LEU A 110 4.36 -7.02 -0.18
C LEU A 110 5.25 -8.21 -0.50
N LEU A 111 4.83 -9.05 -1.44
CA LEU A 111 5.64 -10.18 -1.89
C LEU A 111 5.53 -10.37 -3.41
N ASP A 112 6.64 -10.79 -3.99
CA ASP A 112 6.75 -11.14 -5.40
C ASP A 112 6.67 -12.66 -5.55
N PRO A 113 5.51 -13.25 -5.90
CA PRO A 113 5.41 -14.70 -6.05
C PRO A 113 6.30 -15.24 -7.18
N THR A 114 6.59 -14.38 -8.16
CA THR A 114 7.40 -14.68 -9.33
C THR A 114 8.00 -13.40 -9.90
N SER A 115 9.14 -13.54 -10.58
CA SER A 115 9.69 -12.49 -11.46
C SER A 115 9.18 -12.61 -12.90
N ALA A 116 8.46 -13.68 -13.25
CA ALA A 116 7.96 -13.88 -14.62
C ALA A 116 6.80 -12.91 -14.93
N CYS A 117 6.90 -12.18 -16.05
CA CYS A 117 5.86 -11.30 -16.55
C CYS A 117 5.56 -11.58 -18.02
N ASN A 118 4.30 -11.47 -18.42
CA ASN A 118 3.86 -11.60 -19.80
C ASN A 118 3.85 -10.27 -20.58
N LEU A 119 4.39 -9.19 -19.98
CA LEU A 119 4.61 -7.88 -20.61
C LEU A 119 6.05 -7.40 -20.37
N HIS A 120 6.48 -6.38 -21.13
CA HIS A 120 7.80 -5.76 -21.03
C HIS A 120 7.67 -4.23 -20.95
N CYS A 121 7.11 -3.73 -19.86
CA CYS A 121 6.75 -2.32 -19.73
C CYS A 121 7.99 -1.41 -19.67
N THR A 122 7.90 -0.23 -20.28
CA THR A 122 8.94 0.82 -20.15
C THR A 122 9.04 1.30 -18.70
N GLY A 123 10.25 1.31 -18.13
CA GLY A 123 10.51 1.77 -16.76
C GLY A 123 9.94 0.84 -15.68
N CYS A 124 9.94 -0.48 -15.91
CA CYS A 124 9.49 -1.47 -14.93
C CYS A 124 10.61 -1.80 -13.93
N TRP A 125 10.42 -1.47 -12.64
CA TRP A 125 11.38 -1.83 -11.58
C TRP A 125 11.43 -3.35 -11.32
N ALA A 126 10.33 -4.07 -11.53
CA ALA A 126 10.27 -5.51 -11.29
C ALA A 126 11.05 -6.33 -12.33
N ALA A 127 11.40 -5.73 -13.48
CA ALA A 127 12.21 -6.39 -14.51
C ALA A 127 13.66 -6.66 -14.03
N GLU A 128 14.12 -5.94 -13.01
CA GLU A 128 15.48 -6.04 -12.47
C GLU A 128 15.73 -7.35 -11.69
N TYR A 129 14.68 -8.09 -11.26
CA TYR A 129 14.83 -9.43 -10.67
C TYR A 129 14.99 -10.56 -11.70
N GLY A 130 15.08 -10.22 -12.98
CA GLY A 130 15.07 -11.19 -14.07
C GLY A 130 13.67 -11.76 -14.33
N HIS A 131 13.60 -13.01 -14.78
CA HIS A 131 12.33 -13.62 -15.24
C HIS A 131 12.15 -15.09 -14.84
N ARG A 132 12.96 -15.59 -13.88
CA ARG A 132 13.03 -17.03 -13.54
C ARG A 132 12.92 -17.34 -12.04
N GLN A 133 12.96 -16.31 -11.19
CA GLN A 133 12.83 -16.48 -9.75
C GLN A 133 11.38 -16.67 -9.33
N ASN A 134 11.17 -17.49 -8.32
CA ASN A 134 9.87 -17.94 -7.84
C ASN A 134 9.97 -18.35 -6.37
N LEU A 135 9.12 -17.79 -5.52
CA LEU A 135 8.85 -18.34 -4.19
C LEU A 135 8.02 -19.63 -4.34
N SER A 136 8.35 -20.71 -3.65
CA SER A 136 7.48 -21.90 -3.67
C SER A 136 6.12 -21.61 -3.03
N PHE A 137 5.13 -22.48 -3.26
CA PHE A 137 3.85 -22.38 -2.56
C PHE A 137 4.07 -22.42 -1.04
N GLU A 138 4.98 -23.28 -0.60
CA GLU A 138 5.37 -23.47 0.79
C GLU A 138 6.05 -22.23 1.38
N ASP A 139 6.86 -21.51 0.60
CA ASP A 139 7.46 -20.25 1.05
C ASP A 139 6.39 -19.19 1.30
N ILE A 140 5.45 -19.02 0.36
CA ILE A 140 4.37 -18.03 0.48
C ILE A 140 3.48 -18.37 1.68
N ASP A 141 3.10 -19.64 1.84
CA ASP A 141 2.34 -20.14 2.99
C ASP A 141 3.08 -19.92 4.33
N SER A 142 4.39 -20.17 4.35
CA SER A 142 5.25 -19.91 5.51
C SER A 142 5.28 -18.42 5.87
N ILE A 143 5.48 -17.54 4.88
CA ILE A 143 5.45 -16.09 5.05
C ILE A 143 4.11 -15.64 5.65
N VAL A 144 2.98 -16.11 5.09
CA VAL A 144 1.65 -15.73 5.58
C VAL A 144 1.41 -16.27 6.99
N THR A 145 1.85 -17.50 7.28
CA THR A 145 1.72 -18.09 8.62
C THR A 145 2.53 -17.31 9.66
N GLN A 146 3.78 -16.95 9.34
CA GLN A 146 4.64 -16.17 10.22
C GLN A 146 4.13 -14.73 10.39
N GLY A 147 3.67 -14.09 9.31
CA GLY A 147 3.08 -12.75 9.37
C GLY A 147 1.86 -12.71 10.28
N LYS A 148 0.95 -13.69 10.16
CA LYS A 148 -0.20 -13.82 11.07
C LYS A 148 0.20 -13.97 12.54
N ALA A 149 1.26 -14.72 12.84
CA ALA A 149 1.76 -14.86 14.21
C ALA A 149 2.31 -13.54 14.79
N LEU A 150 2.58 -12.55 13.93
CA LEU A 150 2.97 -11.20 14.31
C LEU A 150 1.80 -10.19 14.26
N GLY A 151 0.61 -10.64 13.84
CA GLY A 151 -0.58 -9.80 13.65
C GLY A 151 -0.71 -9.19 12.24
N THR A 152 0.03 -9.65 11.23
CA THR A 152 -0.07 -9.17 9.85
C THR A 152 -1.06 -10.02 9.04
N HIS A 153 -2.10 -9.38 8.52
CA HIS A 153 -3.20 -10.04 7.80
C HIS A 153 -3.45 -9.48 6.39
N MET A 154 -2.71 -8.45 5.98
CA MET A 154 -2.77 -7.89 4.64
C MET A 154 -1.55 -8.32 3.84
N TYR A 155 -1.76 -8.92 2.68
CA TYR A 155 -0.70 -9.35 1.78
C TYR A 155 -0.94 -8.74 0.41
N ILE A 156 0.13 -8.25 -0.21
CA ILE A 156 0.04 -7.54 -1.48
C ILE A 156 0.98 -8.22 -2.46
N TYR A 157 0.40 -8.87 -3.47
CA TYR A 157 1.15 -9.48 -4.54
C TYR A 157 1.58 -8.44 -5.57
N THR A 158 2.85 -8.48 -5.91
CA THR A 158 3.52 -7.69 -6.95
C THR A 158 4.54 -8.60 -7.65
N GLY A 159 5.48 -8.07 -8.42
CA GLY A 159 6.59 -8.85 -8.99
C GLY A 159 6.17 -9.66 -10.19
N GLY A 160 6.98 -9.60 -11.26
CA GLY A 160 6.56 -10.08 -12.56
C GLY A 160 5.10 -9.70 -12.87
N GLU A 161 4.31 -10.66 -13.33
CA GLU A 161 2.85 -10.64 -13.27
C GLU A 161 2.37 -11.75 -12.32
N PRO A 162 1.81 -11.41 -11.13
CA PRO A 162 1.42 -12.42 -10.15
C PRO A 162 0.40 -13.42 -10.67
N LEU A 163 -0.51 -12.99 -11.56
CA LEU A 163 -1.56 -13.87 -12.08
C LEU A 163 -1.04 -14.96 -13.03
N VAL A 164 0.23 -14.93 -13.43
CA VAL A 164 0.91 -16.11 -14.04
C VAL A 164 0.85 -17.31 -13.09
N ARG A 165 0.81 -17.05 -11.77
CA ARG A 165 0.69 -18.05 -10.71
C ARG A 165 -0.69 -18.06 -10.03
N LYS A 166 -1.74 -17.60 -10.71
CA LYS A 166 -3.09 -17.48 -10.11
C LYS A 166 -3.58 -18.73 -9.40
N ALA A 167 -3.27 -19.93 -9.89
CA ALA A 167 -3.65 -21.19 -9.24
C ALA A 167 -3.04 -21.35 -7.84
N ASP A 168 -1.76 -21.02 -7.65
CA ASP A 168 -1.12 -21.06 -6.35
C ASP A 168 -1.67 -19.96 -5.42
N LEU A 169 -1.83 -18.75 -5.95
CA LEU A 169 -2.32 -17.61 -5.15
C LEU A 169 -3.75 -17.83 -4.65
N ILE A 170 -4.62 -18.45 -5.46
CA ILE A 170 -5.97 -18.83 -5.06
C ILE A 170 -5.93 -19.92 -3.96
N ARG A 171 -5.03 -20.90 -4.06
CA ARG A 171 -4.83 -21.91 -2.99
C ARG A 171 -4.33 -21.29 -1.68
N ILE A 172 -3.46 -20.26 -1.75
CA ILE A 172 -3.05 -19.49 -0.56
C ILE A 172 -4.26 -18.77 0.05
N CYS A 173 -5.11 -18.15 -0.78
CA CYS A 173 -6.34 -17.49 -0.32
C CYS A 173 -7.29 -18.45 0.42
N GLU A 174 -7.44 -19.68 -0.07
CA GLU A 174 -8.22 -20.74 0.57
C GLU A 174 -7.64 -21.15 1.94
N LYS A 175 -6.31 -21.25 2.02
CA LYS A 175 -5.61 -21.68 3.24
C LYS A 175 -5.58 -20.60 4.33
N HIS A 176 -5.64 -19.32 3.93
CA HIS A 176 -5.61 -18.17 4.83
C HIS A 176 -6.86 -17.30 4.65
N PRO A 177 -8.05 -17.83 5.01
CA PRO A 177 -9.32 -17.12 4.81
C PRO A 177 -9.47 -15.90 5.73
N ASP A 178 -8.59 -15.77 6.73
CA ASP A 178 -8.45 -14.69 7.70
C ASP A 178 -7.46 -13.60 7.25
N CYS A 179 -6.97 -13.67 6.02
CA CYS A 179 -6.09 -12.67 5.41
C CYS A 179 -6.72 -12.08 4.15
N VAL A 180 -6.40 -10.83 3.87
CA VAL A 180 -6.76 -10.14 2.63
C VAL A 180 -5.56 -10.11 1.70
N PHE A 181 -5.82 -10.38 0.42
CA PHE A 181 -4.82 -10.42 -0.63
C PHE A 181 -5.14 -9.37 -1.69
N LEU A 182 -4.32 -8.33 -1.79
CA LEU A 182 -4.35 -7.39 -2.91
C LEU A 182 -3.37 -7.86 -3.98
N CYS A 183 -3.65 -7.64 -5.25
CA CYS A 183 -2.73 -7.99 -6.33
C CYS A 183 -2.59 -6.86 -7.33
N PHE A 184 -1.38 -6.30 -7.45
CA PHE A 184 -1.04 -5.46 -8.59
C PHE A 184 -0.91 -6.35 -9.83
N THR A 185 -1.71 -6.08 -10.85
CA THR A 185 -1.76 -6.90 -12.06
C THR A 185 -1.90 -6.03 -13.31
N ASN A 186 -1.36 -6.51 -14.42
CA ASN A 186 -1.60 -5.96 -15.76
C ASN A 186 -2.98 -6.35 -16.33
N ALA A 187 -3.75 -7.15 -15.59
CA ALA A 187 -5.12 -7.59 -15.87
C ALA A 187 -5.31 -8.49 -17.09
N THR A 188 -4.25 -8.81 -17.84
CA THR A 188 -4.38 -9.60 -19.07
C THR A 188 -4.77 -11.07 -18.85
N LEU A 189 -4.63 -11.56 -17.62
CA LEU A 189 -4.94 -12.94 -17.19
C LEU A 189 -6.23 -13.05 -16.36
N ILE A 190 -6.98 -11.95 -16.23
CA ILE A 190 -8.31 -11.94 -15.62
C ILE A 190 -9.30 -12.50 -16.64
N ASP A 191 -9.77 -13.72 -16.37
CA ASP A 191 -10.76 -14.46 -17.16
C ASP A 191 -11.95 -14.88 -16.29
N GLU A 192 -12.96 -15.47 -16.91
CA GLU A 192 -14.22 -15.87 -16.25
C GLU A 192 -13.94 -16.81 -15.07
N GLN A 193 -13.05 -17.79 -15.28
CA GLN A 193 -12.66 -18.73 -14.24
C GLN A 193 -12.05 -18.01 -13.04
N PHE A 194 -11.18 -17.01 -13.27
CA PHE A 194 -10.60 -16.22 -12.18
C PHE A 194 -11.64 -15.42 -11.41
N CYS A 195 -12.67 -14.86 -12.09
CA CYS A 195 -13.79 -14.20 -11.40
C CYS A 195 -14.55 -15.18 -10.48
N GLN A 196 -14.80 -16.41 -10.94
CA GLN A 196 -15.43 -17.44 -10.10
C GLN A 196 -14.54 -17.84 -8.91
N ASP A 197 -13.23 -17.92 -9.12
CA ASP A 197 -12.28 -18.18 -8.03
C ASP A 197 -12.27 -17.04 -7.00
N MET A 198 -12.35 -15.78 -7.43
CA MET A 198 -12.46 -14.62 -6.53
C MET A 198 -13.72 -14.69 -5.65
N ILE A 199 -14.89 -14.99 -6.23
CA ILE A 199 -16.14 -15.16 -5.47
C ILE A 199 -15.97 -16.26 -4.41
N ARG A 200 -15.36 -17.38 -4.81
CA ARG A 200 -15.18 -18.56 -3.96
C ARG A 200 -14.24 -18.32 -2.77
N VAL A 201 -13.12 -17.62 -2.97
CA VAL A 201 -12.16 -17.33 -1.89
C VAL A 201 -12.56 -16.12 -1.06
N ALA A 202 -13.21 -15.13 -1.69
CA ALA A 202 -13.79 -13.95 -1.08
C ALA A 202 -12.84 -13.04 -0.27
N ASN A 203 -11.54 -13.12 -0.55
CA ASN A 203 -10.50 -12.34 0.13
C ASN A 203 -9.36 -11.88 -0.81
N PHE A 204 -9.58 -11.91 -2.13
CA PHE A 204 -8.64 -11.45 -3.15
C PHE A 204 -9.19 -10.23 -3.89
N VAL A 205 -8.38 -9.17 -4.04
CA VAL A 205 -8.77 -7.91 -4.70
C VAL A 205 -7.69 -7.49 -5.71
N PRO A 206 -8.00 -7.39 -7.01
CA PRO A 206 -7.05 -6.87 -7.99
C PRO A 206 -6.94 -5.34 -7.95
N ALA A 207 -5.72 -4.84 -8.13
CA ALA A 207 -5.40 -3.46 -8.43
C ALA A 207 -4.81 -3.40 -9.85
N ILE A 208 -5.65 -2.98 -10.80
CA ILE A 208 -5.37 -3.05 -12.23
C ILE A 208 -4.45 -1.91 -12.65
N SER A 209 -3.37 -2.25 -13.32
CA SER A 209 -2.37 -1.27 -13.69
C SER A 209 -2.77 -0.50 -14.96
N ALA A 210 -3.01 0.82 -14.85
CA ALA A 210 -3.41 1.69 -15.96
C ALA A 210 -2.87 3.11 -15.78
N GLU A 211 -2.39 3.75 -16.84
CA GLU A 211 -1.67 5.04 -16.80
C GLU A 211 -2.44 6.20 -17.45
N GLY A 212 -3.71 6.36 -17.12
CA GLY A 212 -4.56 7.40 -17.72
C GLY A 212 -5.36 6.84 -18.89
N ASN A 213 -5.08 7.29 -20.11
CA ASN A 213 -5.85 6.92 -21.30
C ASN A 213 -5.18 5.80 -22.12
N GLU A 214 -5.81 5.42 -23.24
CA GLU A 214 -5.29 4.38 -24.15
C GLU A 214 -3.88 4.70 -24.65
N HIS A 215 -3.65 5.95 -25.08
CA HIS A 215 -2.35 6.37 -25.60
C HIS A 215 -1.24 6.22 -24.55
N THR A 216 -1.44 6.73 -23.34
CA THR A 216 -0.41 6.70 -22.29
C THR A 216 -0.22 5.30 -21.69
N THR A 217 -1.28 4.51 -21.59
CA THR A 217 -1.22 3.12 -21.12
C THR A 217 -0.48 2.23 -22.12
N ASP A 218 -0.85 2.29 -23.40
CA ASP A 218 -0.23 1.47 -24.43
C ASP A 218 1.22 1.90 -24.72
N ALA A 219 1.53 3.20 -24.66
CA ALA A 219 2.90 3.69 -24.82
C ALA A 219 3.85 3.12 -23.76
N ARG A 220 3.36 2.84 -22.55
CA ARG A 220 4.16 2.23 -21.48
C ARG A 220 4.13 0.71 -21.52
N ARG A 221 2.95 0.11 -21.71
CA ARG A 221 2.71 -1.32 -21.46
C ARG A 221 2.69 -2.19 -22.71
N GLY A 222 2.69 -1.57 -23.89
CA GLY A 222 2.59 -2.22 -25.18
C GLY A 222 1.20 -2.08 -25.80
N GLU A 223 1.15 -2.03 -27.12
CA GLU A 223 -0.06 -1.81 -27.91
C GLU A 223 -1.17 -2.83 -27.60
N GLY A 224 -2.40 -2.31 -27.44
CA GLY A 224 -3.60 -3.10 -27.15
C GLY A 224 -3.75 -3.54 -25.70
N THR A 225 -2.89 -3.07 -24.79
CA THR A 225 -2.98 -3.40 -23.36
C THR A 225 -4.18 -2.72 -22.72
N TYR A 226 -4.46 -1.46 -23.08
CA TYR A 226 -5.62 -0.72 -22.59
C TYR A 226 -6.94 -1.46 -22.87
N LYS A 227 -7.12 -2.02 -24.06
CA LYS A 227 -8.33 -2.81 -24.41
C LYS A 227 -8.45 -4.09 -23.57
N LYS A 228 -7.33 -4.72 -23.22
CA LYS A 228 -7.33 -5.89 -22.31
C LYS A 228 -7.73 -5.48 -20.89
N ILE A 229 -7.25 -4.33 -20.43
CA ILE A 229 -7.65 -3.73 -19.14
C ILE A 229 -9.16 -3.45 -19.12
N GLU A 230 -9.71 -2.79 -20.14
CA GLU A 230 -11.16 -2.54 -20.24
C GLU A 230 -11.98 -3.83 -20.24
N ARG A 231 -11.53 -4.86 -20.97
CA ARG A 231 -12.17 -6.18 -20.94
C ARG A 231 -12.18 -6.79 -19.54
N ALA A 232 -11.06 -6.75 -18.84
CA ALA A 232 -10.94 -7.30 -17.48
C ALA A 232 -11.83 -6.54 -16.48
N MET A 233 -11.83 -5.21 -16.52
CA MET A 233 -12.70 -4.39 -15.68
C MET A 233 -14.18 -4.64 -15.96
N LYS A 234 -14.56 -4.77 -17.24
CA LYS A 234 -15.91 -5.15 -17.63
C LYS A 234 -16.31 -6.48 -17.01
N LEU A 235 -15.44 -7.49 -17.08
CA LEU A 235 -15.72 -8.80 -16.52
C LEU A 235 -15.91 -8.75 -14.99
N LEU A 236 -15.03 -8.03 -14.28
CA LEU A 236 -15.16 -7.85 -12.83
C LEU A 236 -16.46 -7.14 -12.46
N ARG A 237 -16.89 -6.13 -13.24
CA ARG A 237 -18.18 -5.46 -13.05
C ARG A 237 -19.37 -6.38 -13.28
N GLU A 238 -19.32 -7.24 -14.31
CA GLU A 238 -20.41 -8.17 -14.63
C GLU A 238 -20.67 -9.18 -13.49
N HIS A 239 -19.67 -9.40 -12.62
CA HIS A 239 -19.76 -10.25 -11.43
C HIS A 239 -19.85 -9.45 -10.11
N ASP A 240 -20.00 -8.12 -10.16
CA ASP A 240 -20.01 -7.23 -9.00
C ASP A 240 -18.80 -7.42 -8.06
N LEU A 241 -17.62 -7.66 -8.63
CA LEU A 241 -16.38 -7.92 -7.88
C LEU A 241 -15.61 -6.63 -7.56
N PRO A 242 -15.00 -6.52 -6.37
CA PRO A 242 -14.19 -5.37 -6.00
C PRO A 242 -12.89 -5.34 -6.78
N PHE A 243 -12.50 -4.15 -7.24
CA PHE A 243 -11.17 -3.87 -7.73
C PHE A 243 -10.83 -2.40 -7.62
N GLY A 244 -9.56 -2.08 -7.82
CA GLY A 244 -9.09 -0.71 -7.96
C GLY A 244 -8.10 -0.58 -9.10
N ILE A 245 -7.53 0.61 -9.22
CA ILE A 245 -6.50 0.95 -10.20
C ILE A 245 -5.16 1.14 -9.49
N SER A 246 -4.06 0.85 -10.17
CA SER A 246 -2.70 1.20 -9.80
C SER A 246 -2.07 1.99 -10.93
N CYS A 247 -1.80 3.26 -10.70
CA CYS A 247 -1.29 4.17 -11.71
C CYS A 247 0.13 4.59 -11.35
N CYS A 248 1.10 4.16 -12.15
CA CYS A 248 2.45 4.71 -12.06
C CYS A 248 2.57 5.91 -13.01
N TRP A 249 2.68 7.10 -12.42
CA TRP A 249 2.77 8.34 -13.16
C TRP A 249 4.22 8.84 -13.22
N THR A 250 4.56 9.40 -14.38
CA THR A 250 5.89 9.82 -14.83
C THR A 250 5.79 11.24 -15.36
N LYS A 251 6.93 11.86 -15.66
CA LYS A 251 6.98 13.12 -16.40
C LYS A 251 6.17 13.10 -17.70
N ALA A 252 6.12 11.95 -18.39
CA ALA A 252 5.51 11.80 -19.71
C ALA A 252 3.99 11.66 -19.70
N ASN A 253 3.38 11.22 -18.59
CA ASN A 253 1.94 10.94 -18.52
C ASN A 253 1.21 11.71 -17.41
N ALA A 254 1.91 12.49 -16.58
CA ALA A 254 1.31 13.23 -15.46
C ALA A 254 0.09 14.05 -15.90
N ASP A 255 0.13 14.66 -17.09
CA ASP A 255 -0.96 15.50 -17.59
C ASP A 255 -2.22 14.73 -17.96
N ALA A 256 -2.08 13.48 -18.41
CA ALA A 256 -3.20 12.58 -18.69
C ALA A 256 -3.78 11.98 -17.40
N VAL A 257 -2.90 11.70 -16.44
CA VAL A 257 -3.27 11.08 -15.16
C VAL A 257 -4.04 12.04 -14.25
N ALA A 258 -3.58 13.29 -14.17
CA ALA A 258 -4.08 14.33 -13.25
C ALA A 258 -5.33 15.06 -13.81
N THR A 259 -6.34 14.31 -14.25
CA THR A 259 -7.57 14.87 -14.84
C THR A 259 -8.83 14.33 -14.18
N GLU A 260 -9.85 15.18 -14.02
CA GLU A 260 -11.15 14.73 -13.52
C GLU A 260 -11.76 13.66 -14.44
N GLU A 261 -11.55 13.76 -15.76
CA GLU A 261 -12.00 12.78 -16.75
C GLU A 261 -11.46 11.37 -16.46
N ASN A 262 -10.17 11.26 -16.12
CA ASN A 262 -9.57 9.99 -15.75
C ASN A 262 -10.19 9.42 -14.45
N ILE A 263 -10.48 10.27 -13.46
CA ILE A 263 -11.16 9.85 -12.22
C ILE A 263 -12.58 9.36 -12.51
N ASP A 264 -13.31 10.09 -13.35
CA ASP A 264 -14.67 9.74 -13.74
C ASP A 264 -14.70 8.43 -14.55
N TRP A 265 -13.72 8.21 -15.42
CA TRP A 265 -13.53 6.93 -16.10
C TRP A 265 -13.30 5.80 -15.11
N MET A 266 -12.38 5.93 -14.15
CA MET A 266 -12.14 4.89 -13.13
C MET A 266 -13.40 4.55 -12.34
N ILE A 267 -14.18 5.56 -11.93
CA ILE A 267 -15.45 5.37 -11.21
C ILE A 267 -16.49 4.66 -12.09
N LYS A 268 -16.63 5.10 -13.35
CA LYS A 268 -17.54 4.49 -14.33
C LYS A 268 -17.19 3.03 -14.60
N GLU A 269 -15.90 2.73 -14.71
CA GLU A 269 -15.42 1.36 -14.86
C GLU A 269 -15.60 0.54 -13.57
N GLY A 270 -15.98 1.14 -12.45
CA GLY A 270 -16.34 0.42 -11.22
C GLY A 270 -15.23 0.37 -10.18
N ALA A 271 -14.08 1.01 -10.41
CA ALA A 271 -12.99 1.04 -9.45
C ALA A 271 -13.42 1.69 -8.13
N LEU A 272 -12.99 1.08 -7.02
CA LEU A 272 -13.28 1.54 -5.66
C LEU A 272 -12.14 2.38 -5.07
N PHE A 273 -10.91 2.13 -5.53
CA PHE A 273 -9.72 2.83 -5.10
C PHE A 273 -8.73 3.01 -6.26
N CYS A 274 -7.79 3.93 -6.10
CA CYS A 274 -6.67 4.13 -7.02
C CYS A 274 -5.38 4.39 -6.24
N TRP A 275 -4.35 3.60 -6.49
CA TRP A 275 -2.99 3.83 -6.01
C TRP A 275 -2.22 4.68 -7.01
N TYR A 276 -1.73 5.85 -6.60
CA TYR A 276 -0.80 6.65 -7.37
C TYR A 276 0.63 6.41 -6.91
N PHE A 277 1.45 5.91 -7.82
CA PHE A 277 2.88 5.71 -7.63
C PHE A 277 3.65 6.72 -8.48
N HIS A 278 4.34 7.63 -7.80
CA HIS A 278 5.37 8.45 -8.42
C HIS A 278 6.47 7.56 -8.99
N PHE A 279 6.89 7.80 -10.23
CA PHE A 279 7.97 7.04 -10.84
C PHE A 279 9.26 7.11 -10.02
N MET A 280 9.84 5.94 -9.74
CA MET A 280 11.11 5.78 -9.04
C MET A 280 12.15 5.26 -10.02
N PRO A 281 13.32 5.90 -10.17
CA PRO A 281 14.35 5.49 -11.12
C PRO A 281 15.19 4.33 -10.54
N VAL A 282 14.58 3.20 -10.18
CA VAL A 282 15.25 2.06 -9.54
C VAL A 282 15.69 1.05 -10.60
N GLY A 283 16.92 0.53 -10.46
CA GLY A 283 17.53 -0.39 -11.43
C GLY A 283 18.52 0.33 -12.33
N ARG A 284 19.57 -0.37 -12.76
CA ARG A 284 20.67 0.26 -13.49
C ARG A 284 20.24 0.84 -14.85
N GLY A 285 19.26 0.21 -15.50
CA GLY A 285 18.67 0.68 -16.76
C GLY A 285 17.64 1.80 -16.61
N ALA A 286 17.23 2.15 -15.38
CA ALA A 286 16.20 3.15 -15.17
C ALA A 286 16.72 4.58 -15.33
N THR A 287 16.00 5.38 -16.13
CA THR A 287 16.37 6.78 -16.41
C THR A 287 15.72 7.76 -15.44
N ALA A 288 16.48 8.75 -14.98
CA ALA A 288 15.97 9.86 -14.18
C ALA A 288 15.08 10.82 -15.01
N GLU A 289 15.07 10.73 -16.34
CA GLU A 289 14.28 11.60 -17.22
C GLU A 289 12.77 11.42 -17.06
N LEU A 290 12.32 10.25 -16.59
CA LEU A 290 10.92 9.94 -16.34
C LEU A 290 10.44 10.41 -14.97
N ILE A 291 11.34 10.88 -14.09
CA ILE A 291 10.97 11.46 -12.79
C ILE A 291 10.14 12.73 -13.07
N PRO A 292 8.91 12.83 -12.53
CA PRO A 292 8.10 14.04 -12.61
C PRO A 292 8.83 15.29 -12.13
N THR A 293 8.51 16.44 -12.74
CA THR A 293 9.04 17.72 -12.29
C THR A 293 8.38 18.15 -10.96
N PRO A 294 8.99 19.07 -10.18
CA PRO A 294 8.38 19.62 -8.98
C PRO A 294 6.97 20.19 -9.22
N GLU A 295 6.75 20.86 -10.35
CA GLU A 295 5.46 21.43 -10.72
C GLU A 295 4.41 20.34 -10.98
N GLN A 296 4.80 19.25 -11.65
CA GLN A 296 3.91 18.10 -11.87
C GLN A 296 3.57 17.40 -10.54
N ARG A 297 4.54 17.30 -9.63
CA ARG A 297 4.31 16.72 -8.29
C ARG A 297 3.41 17.59 -7.42
N GLU A 298 3.61 18.90 -7.41
CA GLU A 298 2.72 19.85 -6.73
C GLU A 298 1.30 19.81 -7.33
N ARG A 299 1.18 19.72 -8.66
CA ARG A 299 -0.12 19.53 -9.32
C ARG A 299 -0.82 18.26 -8.83
N MET A 300 -0.12 17.12 -8.79
CA MET A 300 -0.71 15.87 -8.29
C MET A 300 -1.09 15.96 -6.81
N TYR A 301 -0.26 16.60 -5.99
CA TYR A 301 -0.55 16.86 -4.58
C TYR A 301 -1.90 17.59 -4.39
N HIS A 302 -2.13 18.69 -5.13
CA HIS A 302 -3.39 19.42 -5.05
C HIS A 302 -4.55 18.63 -5.67
N PHE A 303 -4.33 18.04 -6.85
CA PHE A 303 -5.35 17.30 -7.59
C PHE A 303 -5.91 16.13 -6.78
N VAL A 304 -5.06 15.28 -6.19
CA VAL A 304 -5.52 14.11 -5.43
C VAL A 304 -6.39 14.53 -4.24
N ARG A 305 -6.03 15.63 -3.55
CA ARG A 305 -6.81 16.17 -2.42
C ARG A 305 -8.15 16.72 -2.87
N GLU A 306 -8.15 17.51 -3.94
CA GLU A 306 -9.37 18.03 -4.52
C GLU A 306 -10.32 16.89 -4.95
N MET A 307 -9.78 15.82 -5.54
CA MET A 307 -10.59 14.66 -5.94
C MET A 307 -11.18 13.91 -4.75
N ARG A 308 -10.46 13.84 -3.61
CA ARG A 308 -10.98 13.26 -2.35
C ARG A 308 -12.16 14.04 -1.77
N GLU A 309 -12.29 15.33 -2.08
CA GLU A 309 -13.42 16.16 -1.65
C GLU A 309 -14.64 16.01 -2.58
N LYS A 310 -14.42 15.66 -3.85
CA LYS A 310 -15.46 15.67 -4.88
C LYS A 310 -15.96 14.30 -5.31
N LYS A 311 -15.09 13.29 -5.33
CA LYS A 311 -15.32 12.05 -6.11
C LYS A 311 -15.41 10.84 -5.17
N PRO A 312 -16.34 9.89 -5.41
CA PRO A 312 -16.49 8.69 -4.59
C PRO A 312 -15.47 7.61 -4.98
N LEU A 313 -14.17 7.92 -4.90
CA LEU A 313 -13.06 7.04 -5.22
C LEU A 313 -11.96 7.18 -4.15
N PHE A 314 -11.54 6.07 -3.53
CA PHE A 314 -10.48 6.12 -2.54
C PHE A 314 -9.10 6.20 -3.21
N THR A 315 -8.57 7.41 -3.34
CA THR A 315 -7.23 7.63 -3.88
C THR A 315 -6.17 7.52 -2.78
N LEU A 316 -5.06 6.85 -3.07
CA LEU A 316 -3.87 6.75 -2.21
C LEU A 316 -2.67 7.27 -3.01
N ASP A 317 -1.98 8.29 -2.52
CA ASP A 317 -0.77 8.82 -3.15
C ASP A 317 0.45 8.39 -2.33
N PHE A 318 1.16 7.38 -2.84
CA PHE A 318 2.25 6.73 -2.12
C PHE A 318 3.34 7.72 -1.68
N GLN A 319 3.57 8.79 -2.44
CA GLN A 319 4.67 9.72 -2.19
C GLN A 319 4.23 11.00 -1.48
N ASN A 320 3.00 11.49 -1.73
CA ASN A 320 2.52 12.75 -1.19
C ASN A 320 1.66 12.59 0.08
N ASP A 321 1.24 11.37 0.44
CA ASP A 321 0.43 11.14 1.64
C ASP A 321 1.24 10.95 2.94
N GLY A 322 2.56 11.17 2.91
CA GLY A 322 3.43 10.99 4.08
C GLY A 322 2.92 11.69 5.34
N GLU A 323 2.34 12.89 5.21
CA GLU A 323 1.79 13.63 6.35
C GLU A 323 0.49 13.06 6.95
N TYR A 324 -0.18 12.13 6.28
CA TYR A 324 -1.32 11.41 6.84
C TYR A 324 -0.91 10.14 7.60
N VAL A 325 0.30 9.62 7.35
CA VAL A 325 0.78 8.33 7.87
C VAL A 325 2.08 8.44 8.68
N GLY A 326 2.52 9.66 9.00
CA GLY A 326 3.72 9.91 9.79
C GLY A 326 5.04 9.68 9.04
N GLY A 327 5.10 10.03 7.76
CA GLY A 327 6.28 9.93 6.92
C GLY A 327 6.40 8.57 6.21
N CYS A 328 7.63 8.10 5.99
CA CYS A 328 7.88 6.83 5.30
C CYS A 328 7.31 5.64 6.07
N ILE A 329 6.77 4.66 5.35
CA ILE A 329 6.14 3.46 5.91
C ILE A 329 6.95 2.16 5.69
N ALA A 330 8.13 2.27 5.10
CA ALA A 330 9.06 1.18 4.78
C ALA A 330 9.74 0.57 6.03
N GLY A 331 10.59 -0.45 5.82
CA GLY A 331 11.40 -1.07 6.87
C GLY A 331 10.56 -1.78 7.91
N GLY A 332 9.41 -2.32 7.50
CA GLY A 332 8.44 -2.97 8.37
C GLY A 332 7.54 -2.02 9.14
N ARG A 333 7.71 -0.68 9.07
CA ARG A 333 6.92 0.26 9.89
C ARG A 333 5.42 0.11 9.64
N ARG A 334 5.01 0.09 8.37
CA ARG A 334 3.68 -0.40 7.95
C ARG A 334 3.75 -1.45 6.86
N TYR A 335 4.85 -1.52 6.12
CA TYR A 335 5.06 -2.62 5.19
C TYR A 335 6.54 -2.96 4.98
N LEU A 336 6.76 -4.13 4.39
CA LEU A 336 8.03 -4.57 3.84
C LEU A 336 7.79 -5.28 2.50
N HIS A 337 8.86 -5.53 1.76
CA HIS A 337 8.85 -6.26 0.50
C HIS A 337 9.64 -7.58 0.63
N ILE A 338 9.16 -8.66 0.01
CA ILE A 338 9.91 -9.91 -0.16
C ILE A 338 9.95 -10.22 -1.66
N ASN A 339 11.13 -10.17 -2.26
CA ASN A 339 11.28 -10.39 -3.70
C ASN A 339 11.15 -11.89 -4.07
N ALA A 340 11.13 -12.20 -5.36
CA ALA A 340 10.92 -13.57 -5.85
C ALA A 340 12.08 -14.54 -5.56
N ALA A 341 13.23 -14.04 -5.10
CA ALA A 341 14.39 -14.81 -4.65
C ALA A 341 14.42 -14.97 -3.11
N GLY A 342 13.44 -14.41 -2.39
CA GLY A 342 13.30 -14.51 -0.95
C GLY A 342 13.98 -13.39 -0.15
N ASP A 343 14.62 -12.42 -0.80
CA ASP A 343 15.25 -11.32 -0.06
C ASP A 343 14.20 -10.42 0.56
N VAL A 344 14.40 -10.08 1.83
CA VAL A 344 13.50 -9.24 2.61
C VAL A 344 14.00 -7.81 2.54
N GLU A 345 13.27 -6.95 1.86
CA GLU A 345 13.64 -5.59 1.53
C GLU A 345 12.77 -4.57 2.28
N PRO A 346 13.31 -3.41 2.70
CA PRO A 346 12.53 -2.41 3.42
C PRO A 346 11.34 -1.87 2.63
N CYS A 347 11.43 -1.83 1.31
CA CYS A 347 10.47 -1.22 0.40
C CYS A 347 10.64 -1.81 -0.99
N VAL A 348 9.55 -1.88 -1.75
CA VAL A 348 9.52 -2.37 -3.13
C VAL A 348 10.44 -1.60 -4.11
N PHE A 349 10.94 -0.44 -3.70
CA PHE A 349 11.88 0.40 -4.45
C PHE A 349 13.30 0.37 -3.87
N ILE A 350 13.56 -0.41 -2.82
CA ILE A 350 14.84 -0.44 -2.10
C ILE A 350 15.42 -1.86 -2.25
N HIS A 351 16.05 -2.13 -3.39
CA HIS A 351 16.61 -3.43 -3.76
C HIS A 351 17.95 -3.69 -3.06
N TYR A 352 17.93 -3.64 -1.73
CA TYR A 352 19.07 -3.92 -0.88
C TYR A 352 18.61 -4.71 0.34
N SER A 353 19.34 -5.77 0.67
CA SER A 353 19.02 -6.61 1.83
C SER A 353 20.25 -7.24 2.47
N ASN A 354 20.08 -7.67 3.71
CA ASN A 354 20.95 -8.59 4.44
C ASN A 354 20.15 -9.73 5.10
N ALA A 355 18.91 -9.97 4.63
CA ALA A 355 18.01 -10.97 5.14
C ALA A 355 17.31 -11.69 3.99
N ASN A 356 17.26 -13.02 4.05
CA ASN A 356 16.53 -13.84 3.09
C ASN A 356 15.62 -14.81 3.86
N ILE A 357 14.36 -14.92 3.43
CA ILE A 357 13.31 -15.69 4.12
C ILE A 357 13.56 -17.20 4.12
N HIS A 358 14.42 -17.70 3.22
CA HIS A 358 14.82 -19.10 3.21
C HIS A 358 15.83 -19.44 4.32
N ASP A 359 16.55 -18.43 4.83
CA ASP A 359 17.64 -18.61 5.79
C ASP A 359 17.24 -18.23 7.23
N MET A 360 16.17 -17.46 7.40
CA MET A 360 15.75 -16.96 8.72
C MET A 360 14.23 -16.75 8.82
N SER A 361 13.75 -16.60 10.05
CA SER A 361 12.34 -16.27 10.29
C SER A 361 12.01 -14.83 9.87
N LEU A 362 10.74 -14.56 9.60
CA LEU A 362 10.25 -13.21 9.30
C LEU A 362 10.56 -12.23 10.44
N LEU A 363 10.48 -12.69 11.69
CA LEU A 363 10.80 -11.88 12.87
C LEU A 363 12.29 -11.54 12.94
N ASP A 364 13.16 -12.49 12.60
CA ASP A 364 14.61 -12.24 12.53
C ASP A 364 14.93 -11.28 11.37
N ALA A 365 14.27 -11.41 10.23
CA ALA A 365 14.41 -10.48 9.12
C ALA A 365 13.98 -9.04 9.50
N LEU A 366 12.90 -8.88 10.27
CA LEU A 366 12.46 -7.59 10.82
C LEU A 366 13.45 -6.98 11.82
N ARG A 367 14.32 -7.80 12.42
CA ARG A 367 15.41 -7.38 13.31
C ARG A 367 16.77 -7.35 12.61
N SER A 368 16.80 -7.61 11.30
CA SER A 368 18.03 -7.54 10.52
C SER A 368 18.64 -6.14 10.60
N PRO A 369 19.98 -6.02 10.43
CA PRO A 369 20.63 -4.73 10.59
C PRO A 369 20.04 -3.62 9.71
N LEU A 370 19.60 -3.90 8.48
CA LEU A 370 19.01 -2.86 7.62
C LEU A 370 17.64 -2.41 8.13
N PHE A 371 16.78 -3.35 8.56
CA PHE A 371 15.48 -3.02 9.13
C PHE A 371 15.59 -2.27 10.45
N MET A 372 16.55 -2.63 11.30
CA MET A 372 16.81 -1.89 12.54
C MET A 372 17.35 -0.48 12.26
N LYS A 373 18.16 -0.30 11.21
CA LYS A 373 18.54 1.05 10.77
C LYS A 373 17.34 1.87 10.33
N TYR A 374 16.36 1.29 9.65
CA TYR A 374 15.09 1.97 9.36
C TYR A 374 14.30 2.30 10.63
N TYR A 375 14.17 1.35 11.56
CA TYR A 375 13.50 1.54 12.86
C TYR A 375 14.10 2.72 13.65
N GLU A 376 15.42 2.78 13.73
CA GLU A 376 16.20 3.78 14.47
C GLU A 376 16.19 5.17 13.85
N ASN A 377 16.22 5.26 12.51
CA ASN A 377 16.47 6.52 11.81
C ASN A 377 15.18 7.20 11.32
N MET A 378 14.03 6.52 11.28
CA MET A 378 12.75 7.16 10.91
C MET A 378 12.21 8.06 12.03
N PRO A 379 11.54 9.20 11.70
CA PRO A 379 11.39 9.76 10.36
C PRO A 379 12.72 10.30 9.82
N PHE A 380 12.92 10.22 8.51
CA PHE A 380 14.15 10.68 7.84
C PHE A 380 14.18 12.19 7.58
N ASN A 381 13.02 12.85 7.63
CA ASN A 381 12.85 14.28 7.45
C ASN A 381 11.68 14.77 8.31
N ASP A 382 11.77 15.98 8.85
CA ASP A 382 10.71 16.59 9.66
C ASP A 382 9.56 17.17 8.78
N ASN A 383 9.79 17.31 7.47
CA ASN A 383 8.76 17.64 6.47
C ASN A 383 8.33 16.35 5.77
N TYR A 384 7.11 15.88 6.02
CA TYR A 384 6.61 14.59 5.51
C TYR A 384 6.15 14.63 4.05
N LEU A 385 6.34 15.75 3.34
CA LEU A 385 6.38 15.80 1.88
C LEU A 385 7.76 15.41 1.31
N LYS A 386 8.73 15.10 2.19
CA LYS A 386 10.05 14.55 1.88
C LYS A 386 10.31 13.23 2.63
N PRO A 387 9.42 12.22 2.55
CA PRO A 387 9.50 11.05 3.42
C PRO A 387 10.58 10.03 3.02
N CYS A 388 10.94 9.91 1.75
CA CYS A 388 11.70 8.76 1.25
C CYS A 388 13.21 8.89 1.53
N PRO A 389 13.87 7.82 2.04
CA PRO A 389 15.31 7.80 2.28
C PRO A 389 16.15 7.69 0.99
N MET A 390 15.50 7.49 -0.16
CA MET A 390 16.16 7.33 -1.46
C MET A 390 15.85 8.49 -2.42
N LEU A 391 14.60 8.95 -2.46
CA LEU A 391 14.17 9.99 -3.39
C LEU A 391 14.41 11.40 -2.83
N GLU A 392 13.80 11.77 -1.71
CA GLU A 392 13.92 13.15 -1.17
C GLU A 392 15.08 13.34 -0.18
N ASN A 393 15.60 12.25 0.39
CA ASN A 393 16.75 12.27 1.29
C ASN A 393 17.86 11.35 0.77
N PRO A 394 18.40 11.60 -0.44
CA PRO A 394 19.18 10.63 -1.20
C PRO A 394 20.53 10.24 -0.57
N ASP A 395 21.00 10.99 0.43
CA ASP A 395 22.18 10.65 1.24
C ASP A 395 21.89 9.62 2.35
N VAL A 396 20.62 9.39 2.69
CA VAL A 396 20.25 8.49 3.79
C VAL A 396 20.44 7.04 3.40
N LEU A 397 19.86 6.59 2.27
CA LEU A 397 19.93 5.19 1.87
C LEU A 397 21.38 4.65 1.79
N PRO A 398 22.35 5.31 1.11
CA PRO A 398 23.73 4.82 1.03
C PRO A 398 24.36 4.62 2.41
N ARG A 399 24.13 5.56 3.32
CA ARG A 399 24.60 5.45 4.70
C ARG A 399 23.98 4.24 5.41
N LEU A 400 22.66 4.04 5.31
CA LEU A 400 22.00 2.91 5.98
C LEU A 400 22.47 1.56 5.41
N VAL A 401 22.67 1.45 4.10
CA VAL A 401 23.17 0.23 3.45
C VAL A 401 24.60 -0.06 3.90
N ALA A 402 25.49 0.95 3.89
CA ALA A 402 26.86 0.79 4.36
C ALA A 402 26.95 0.40 5.85
N GLU A 403 26.19 1.06 6.73
CA GLU A 403 26.17 0.78 8.17
C GLU A 403 25.57 -0.60 8.52
N SER A 404 24.69 -1.13 7.67
CA SER A 404 24.02 -2.43 7.91
C SER A 404 24.72 -3.60 7.25
N GLY A 405 25.66 -3.35 6.34
CA GLY A 405 26.28 -4.40 5.52
C GLY A 405 25.31 -5.04 4.53
N ALA A 406 24.20 -4.36 4.20
CA ALA A 406 23.29 -4.83 3.15
C ALA A 406 23.94 -4.74 1.77
N HIS A 407 23.47 -5.57 0.84
CA HIS A 407 23.95 -5.66 -0.53
C HIS A 407 22.78 -5.57 -1.51
N SER A 408 23.09 -5.24 -2.77
CA SER A 408 22.08 -5.17 -3.83
C SER A 408 21.44 -6.54 -4.05
N THR A 409 20.11 -6.55 -4.13
CA THR A 409 19.29 -7.73 -4.45
C THR A 409 18.87 -7.76 -5.92
N ASP A 410 19.36 -6.79 -6.72
CA ASP A 410 19.22 -6.79 -8.17
C ASP A 410 20.00 -7.96 -8.77
N LEU A 411 19.29 -8.79 -9.54
CA LEU A 411 19.83 -10.04 -10.09
C LEU A 411 20.28 -9.88 -11.55
N VAL A 412 19.89 -8.80 -12.22
CA VAL A 412 20.26 -8.53 -13.61
C VAL A 412 21.52 -7.71 -13.65
N GLU A 413 21.52 -6.55 -13.00
CA GLU A 413 22.67 -5.65 -13.01
C GLU A 413 22.74 -4.83 -11.73
N GLN A 414 23.62 -5.26 -10.81
CA GLN A 414 23.77 -4.63 -9.51
C GLN A 414 23.96 -3.11 -9.61
N GLU A 415 23.04 -2.39 -8.98
CA GLU A 415 23.11 -0.97 -8.72
C GLU A 415 23.59 -0.74 -7.29
N THR A 416 24.61 0.11 -7.13
CA THR A 416 25.06 0.56 -5.81
C THR A 416 24.16 1.69 -5.29
N PRO A 417 24.03 1.86 -3.96
CA PRO A 417 23.27 2.97 -3.40
C PRO A 417 23.77 4.34 -3.87
N GLU A 418 25.07 4.48 -4.11
CA GLU A 418 25.70 5.70 -4.62
C GLU A 418 25.25 6.04 -6.05
N GLN A 419 25.15 5.04 -6.93
CA GLN A 419 24.62 5.22 -8.29
C GLN A 419 23.14 5.61 -8.27
N LEU A 420 22.34 4.98 -7.40
CA LEU A 420 20.94 5.36 -7.23
C LEU A 420 20.81 6.79 -6.70
N ARG A 421 21.64 7.18 -5.73
CA ARG A 421 21.73 8.55 -5.23
C ARG A 421 22.06 9.55 -6.35
N GLU A 422 22.98 9.23 -7.26
CA GLU A 422 23.30 10.10 -8.40
C GLU A 422 22.07 10.38 -9.28
N LYS A 423 21.20 9.37 -9.48
CA LYS A 423 19.94 9.54 -10.23
C LYS A 423 18.91 10.41 -9.51
N THR A 424 18.84 10.37 -8.18
CA THR A 424 17.78 11.04 -7.41
C THR A 424 18.17 12.42 -6.88
N LYS A 425 19.47 12.71 -6.72
CA LYS A 425 19.96 13.94 -6.08
C LYS A 425 19.38 15.22 -6.68
N ALA A 426 19.43 15.37 -8.01
CA ALA A 426 18.92 16.58 -8.67
C ALA A 426 17.41 16.78 -8.44
N ALA A 427 16.63 15.71 -8.46
CA ALA A 427 15.20 15.76 -8.20
C ALA A 427 14.90 16.13 -6.73
N ALA A 428 15.69 15.61 -5.78
CA ALA A 428 15.57 15.95 -4.37
C ALA A 428 15.82 17.45 -4.11
N GLU A 429 16.91 17.99 -4.68
CA GLU A 429 17.27 19.40 -4.58
C GLU A 429 16.20 20.31 -5.20
N ALA A 430 15.63 19.91 -6.34
CA ALA A 430 14.57 20.66 -7.00
C ALA A 430 13.23 20.63 -6.24
N TRP A 431 12.90 19.50 -5.61
CA TRP A 431 11.65 19.36 -4.85
C TRP A 431 11.69 20.06 -3.49
N SER A 432 12.84 20.10 -2.81
CA SER A 432 12.92 20.64 -1.44
C SER A 432 12.31 22.03 -1.25
N PRO A 433 12.62 23.06 -2.06
CA PRO A 433 12.01 24.39 -1.87
C PRO A 433 10.49 24.40 -2.08
N VAL A 434 9.96 23.54 -2.96
CA VAL A 434 8.51 23.40 -3.18
C VAL A 434 7.85 22.74 -1.97
N ALA A 435 8.43 21.64 -1.49
CA ALA A 435 7.95 20.96 -0.29
C ALA A 435 7.97 21.87 0.94
N ASP A 436 9.00 22.68 1.13
CA ASP A 436 9.12 23.59 2.28
C ASP A 436 8.11 24.74 2.20
N ARG A 437 7.86 25.26 0.99
CA ARG A 437 6.78 26.25 0.77
C ARG A 437 5.41 25.64 1.09
N LEU A 438 5.10 24.46 0.57
CA LEU A 438 3.81 23.80 0.80
C LEU A 438 3.62 23.46 2.28
N TRP A 439 4.66 22.93 2.94
CA TRP A 439 4.60 22.54 4.35
C TRP A 439 4.31 23.73 5.27
N THR A 440 4.88 24.89 4.97
CA THR A 440 4.78 26.11 5.78
C THR A 440 3.71 27.10 5.32
N ASP A 441 2.93 26.77 4.29
CA ASP A 441 1.84 27.62 3.80
C ASP A 441 0.71 27.69 4.81
N LYS A 442 0.49 28.89 5.37
CA LYS A 442 -0.56 29.17 6.36
C LYS A 442 -1.98 29.03 5.81
N ASN A 443 -2.14 29.02 4.49
CA ASN A 443 -3.42 28.82 3.83
C ASN A 443 -3.73 27.34 3.55
N ASP A 444 -2.76 26.44 3.73
CA ASP A 444 -3.00 25.01 3.55
C ASP A 444 -3.91 24.48 4.70
N PRO A 445 -4.99 23.73 4.40
CA PRO A 445 -5.87 23.16 5.42
C PRO A 445 -5.16 22.30 6.48
N LEU A 446 -3.99 21.75 6.16
CA LEU A 446 -3.19 20.93 7.08
C LEU A 446 -2.14 21.73 7.86
N TYR A 447 -2.00 23.04 7.64
CA TYR A 447 -1.00 23.87 8.34
C TYR A 447 -1.09 23.74 9.87
N THR A 448 -2.30 23.88 10.43
CA THR A 448 -2.52 23.75 11.88
C THR A 448 -2.17 22.35 12.36
N LYS A 449 -2.54 21.31 11.60
CA LYS A 449 -2.15 19.94 11.90
C LYS A 449 -0.63 19.82 11.96
N ARG A 450 0.09 20.23 10.91
CA ARG A 450 1.56 20.15 10.79
C ARG A 450 2.29 20.81 11.96
N ARG A 451 1.75 21.90 12.50
CA ARG A 451 2.32 22.64 13.63
C ARG A 451 1.94 22.07 15.00
N ASP A 452 0.68 21.68 15.18
CA ASP A 452 0.13 21.43 16.52
C ASP A 452 0.00 19.93 16.86
N ASP A 453 -0.21 19.07 15.85
CA ASP A 453 -0.30 17.62 16.05
C ASP A 453 1.10 17.01 16.11
N ARG A 454 1.53 16.62 17.31
CA ARG A 454 2.85 16.01 17.52
C ARG A 454 3.01 14.63 16.89
N THR A 455 1.91 13.93 16.65
CA THR A 455 1.96 12.56 16.10
C THR A 455 2.09 12.59 14.59
N GLN A 456 1.50 13.59 13.91
CA GLN A 456 1.47 13.68 12.45
C GLN A 456 1.05 12.35 11.78
N GLY A 457 0.12 11.61 12.40
CA GLY A 457 -0.35 10.31 11.91
C GLY A 457 0.53 9.10 12.29
N MET A 458 1.51 9.27 13.19
CA MET A 458 2.27 8.19 13.81
C MET A 458 1.43 7.46 14.88
N ALA A 459 1.72 6.17 15.12
CA ALA A 459 1.04 5.39 16.15
C ALA A 459 1.69 5.55 17.53
N GLU A 460 1.03 5.02 18.57
CA GLU A 460 1.57 5.04 19.94
C GLU A 460 2.93 4.34 20.02
N SER A 461 3.11 3.20 19.36
CA SER A 461 4.41 2.50 19.28
C SER A 461 5.52 3.34 18.64
N ASP A 462 5.22 4.19 17.65
CA ASP A 462 6.19 5.14 17.09
C ASP A 462 6.64 6.13 18.18
N MET A 463 5.70 6.61 19.00
CA MET A 463 5.97 7.56 20.08
C MET A 463 6.75 6.93 21.24
N HIS A 464 6.41 5.70 21.63
CA HIS A 464 7.17 4.92 22.63
C HIS A 464 8.62 4.73 22.20
N LYS A 465 8.83 4.38 20.92
CA LYS A 465 10.17 4.25 20.34
C LYS A 465 10.97 5.54 20.46
N PHE A 466 10.42 6.69 20.08
CA PHE A 466 11.16 7.96 20.18
C PHE A 466 11.52 8.31 21.60
N ALA A 467 10.60 8.09 22.55
CA ALA A 467 10.87 8.27 23.97
C ALA A 467 12.04 7.38 24.43
N ALA A 468 12.05 6.10 24.05
CA ALA A 468 13.13 5.16 24.35
C ALA A 468 14.47 5.57 23.72
N GLN A 469 14.45 6.17 22.53
CA GLN A 469 15.63 6.68 21.83
C GLN A 469 16.08 8.08 22.30
N GLY A 470 15.36 8.71 23.22
CA GLY A 470 15.63 10.09 23.65
C GLY A 470 15.45 11.13 22.53
N ARG A 471 14.68 10.80 21.48
CA ARG A 471 14.41 11.68 20.34
C ARG A 471 13.20 12.56 20.65
N LEU A 472 13.41 13.87 20.64
CA LEU A 472 12.31 14.84 20.58
C LEU A 472 11.98 15.08 19.11
N LEU A 473 10.75 14.79 18.69
CA LEU A 473 10.24 15.24 17.40
C LEU A 473 10.29 16.77 17.38
N LYS A 474 10.88 17.36 16.33
CA LYS A 474 10.96 18.82 16.20
C LYS A 474 9.56 19.41 16.01
N GLN A 475 9.35 20.59 16.61
CA GLN A 475 8.12 21.40 16.47
C GLN A 475 8.18 22.27 15.22
#